data_AF-A0A2W4J1C0-F1
#
_entry.id   AF-A0A2W4J1C0-F1
#
_cell.length_a   1.000
_cell.length_b   1.000
_cell.length_c   1.000
_cell.angle_alpha   90.00
_cell.angle_beta   90.00
_cell.angle_gamma   90.00
#
_symmetry.space_group_name_H-M   'P 1'
#
loop_
_entity.id
_entity.type
_entity.pdbx_description
1 polymer ?
#
loop_
_entity_poly.entity_id
_entity_poly.type
_entity_poly.pdbx_seq_one_letter_code
_entity_poly.pdbx_strand_id
1 'polypeptide(L)'
;MTDRHAELDAALERVFDAARRHLAAVRDAATRAAQDGRADDTVWQTYVALNNASHEYDRLLFDTYGEVTPWDVEAIDPQVAAEDARAGSGITPADPYPHVVSVRQRRDYRVPSVAALLRIAEATRQNLAEDGRGAPVETVGEAVLELLQAGDGSLNALDI
;
A
#
# COMPACT_ATOMS: atom_id res chain seq x y z
N MET A 1 -7.66 0.15 34.34
CA MET A 1 -8.53 -0.05 33.15
C MET A 1 -8.99 1.28 32.56
N THR A 2 -9.49 2.25 33.34
CA THR A 2 -9.93 3.57 32.83
C THR A 2 -8.85 4.34 32.06
N ASP A 3 -7.59 4.20 32.45
CA ASP A 3 -6.45 4.89 31.84
C ASP A 3 -6.16 4.44 30.40
N ARG A 4 -6.35 3.14 30.12
CA ARG A 4 -6.05 2.55 28.80
C ARG A 4 -7.07 2.95 27.73
N HIS A 5 -8.33 3.12 28.13
CA HIS A 5 -9.35 3.66 27.22
C HIS A 5 -9.09 5.13 26.90
N ALA A 6 -8.68 5.93 27.89
CA ALA A 6 -8.31 7.32 27.66
C ALA A 6 -7.06 7.46 26.75
N GLU A 7 -6.08 6.56 26.89
CA GLU A 7 -4.90 6.50 26.03
C GLU A 7 -5.27 6.15 24.57
N LEU A 8 -6.19 5.20 24.38
CA LEU A 8 -6.68 4.82 23.06
C LEU A 8 -7.50 5.94 22.39
N ASP A 9 -8.39 6.59 23.14
CA ASP A 9 -9.15 7.76 22.65
C ASP A 9 -8.18 8.88 22.24
N ALA A 10 -7.16 9.16 23.06
CA ALA A 10 -6.13 10.13 22.73
C ALA A 10 -5.31 9.73 21.50
N ALA A 11 -5.06 8.43 21.29
CA ALA A 11 -4.38 7.93 20.09
C ALA A 11 -5.23 8.11 18.83
N LEU A 12 -6.53 7.83 18.92
CA LEU A 12 -7.47 8.06 17.82
C LEU A 12 -7.53 9.55 17.43
N GLU A 13 -7.59 10.45 18.41
CA GLU A 13 -7.58 11.89 18.14
C GLU A 13 -6.27 12.34 17.45
N ARG A 14 -5.11 11.76 17.82
CA ARG A 14 -3.85 12.03 17.13
C ARG A 14 -3.90 11.62 15.65
N VAL A 15 -4.58 10.52 15.31
CA VAL A 15 -4.78 10.11 13.91
C VAL A 15 -5.59 11.16 13.16
N PHE A 16 -6.71 11.62 13.73
CA PHE A 16 -7.54 12.66 13.10
C PHE A 16 -6.78 13.96 12.88
N ASP A 17 -6.03 14.42 13.87
CA ASP A 17 -5.25 15.64 13.77
C ASP A 17 -4.09 15.53 12.78
N ALA A 18 -3.43 14.38 12.72
CA ALA A 18 -2.41 14.12 11.71
C ALA A 18 -3.01 14.08 10.29
N ALA A 19 -4.19 13.47 10.13
CA ALA A 19 -4.87 13.40 8.84
C ALA A 19 -5.29 14.78 8.33
N ARG A 20 -5.81 15.63 9.22
CA ARG A 20 -6.15 17.03 8.89
C ARG A 20 -4.91 17.83 8.47
N ARG A 21 -3.79 17.68 9.18
CA ARG A 21 -2.52 18.35 8.85
C ARG A 21 -1.94 17.88 7.52
N HIS A 22 -1.97 16.58 7.26
CA HIS A 22 -1.53 16.03 5.97
C HIS A 22 -2.39 16.56 4.82
N LEU A 23 -3.72 16.57 4.95
CA LEU A 23 -4.61 17.13 3.93
C LEU A 23 -4.35 18.63 3.68
N ALA A 24 -4.09 19.40 4.73
CA ALA A 24 -3.71 20.81 4.59
C ALA A 24 -2.40 20.96 3.81
N ALA A 25 -1.36 20.19 4.16
CA ALA A 25 -0.09 20.20 3.44
C ALA A 25 -0.25 19.84 1.96
N VAL A 26 -1.07 18.83 1.64
CA VAL A 26 -1.37 18.42 0.25
C VAL A 26 -2.07 19.54 -0.53
N ARG A 27 -3.04 20.24 0.08
CA ARG A 27 -3.73 21.36 -0.57
C ARG A 27 -2.80 22.54 -0.84
N ASP A 28 -1.93 22.84 0.13
CA ASP A 28 -0.96 23.90 0.01
C ASP A 28 0.09 23.57 -1.07
N ALA A 29 0.57 22.32 -1.09
CA ALA A 29 1.50 21.82 -2.09
C ALA A 29 0.89 21.82 -3.50
N ALA A 30 -0.38 21.42 -3.66
CA ALA A 30 -1.06 21.47 -4.96
C ALA A 30 -1.17 22.91 -5.50
N THR A 31 -1.31 23.90 -4.61
CA THR A 31 -1.32 25.32 -4.98
C THR A 31 0.08 25.79 -5.39
N ARG A 32 1.14 25.34 -4.70
CA ARG A 32 2.54 25.67 -5.01
C ARG A 32 3.05 24.98 -6.27
N ALA A 33 2.80 23.68 -6.44
CA ALA A 33 3.29 22.88 -7.57
C ALA A 33 2.84 23.42 -8.94
N ALA A 34 1.71 24.12 -9.00
CA ALA A 34 1.27 24.87 -10.18
C ALA A 34 2.22 26.02 -10.58
N GLN A 35 3.13 26.43 -9.69
CA GLN A 35 4.05 27.57 -9.82
C GLN A 35 5.50 27.13 -10.03
N ASP A 36 5.96 26.05 -9.40
CA ASP A 36 7.39 25.72 -9.32
C ASP A 36 7.76 24.22 -9.41
N GLY A 37 6.78 23.31 -9.48
CA GLY A 37 6.99 21.90 -9.86
C GLY A 37 7.88 21.05 -8.95
N ARG A 38 8.20 21.51 -7.72
CA ARG A 38 9.06 20.75 -6.78
C ARG A 38 8.24 19.83 -5.88
N ALA A 39 8.84 18.70 -5.50
CA ALA A 39 8.34 17.84 -4.43
C ALA A 39 8.33 18.62 -3.10
N ASP A 40 7.27 18.46 -2.32
CA ASP A 40 7.04 19.25 -1.10
C ASP A 40 7.38 18.43 0.16
N ASP A 41 8.52 18.75 0.78
CA ASP A 41 8.99 18.14 2.02
C ASP A 41 7.93 18.18 3.15
N THR A 42 7.06 19.19 3.15
CA THR A 42 5.99 19.33 4.14
C THR A 42 4.94 18.25 4.00
N VAL A 43 4.60 17.89 2.76
CA VAL A 43 3.65 16.79 2.47
C VAL A 43 4.24 15.49 2.98
N TRP A 44 5.52 15.24 2.69
CA TRP A 44 6.20 14.04 3.18
C TRP A 44 6.25 13.98 4.71
N GLN A 45 6.67 15.06 5.38
CA GLN A 45 6.75 15.09 6.85
C GLN A 45 5.39 14.87 7.51
N THR A 46 4.33 15.47 6.98
CA THR A 46 2.96 15.29 7.50
C THR A 46 2.39 13.92 7.18
N TYR A 47 2.78 13.31 6.07
CA TYR A 47 2.49 11.91 5.74
C TYR A 47 3.12 10.96 6.76
N VAL A 48 4.42 11.10 7.06
CA VAL A 48 5.12 10.28 8.07
C VAL A 48 4.45 10.42 9.44
N ALA A 49 4.05 11.63 9.82
CA ALA A 49 3.33 11.87 11.07
C ALA A 49 1.97 11.16 11.12
N LEU A 50 1.21 11.15 10.02
CA LEU A 50 -0.05 10.42 9.92
C LEU A 50 0.15 8.91 10.00
N ASN A 51 1.15 8.39 9.28
CA ASN A 51 1.51 6.98 9.31
C ASN A 51 1.81 6.52 10.74
N ASN A 52 2.71 7.22 11.43
CA ASN A 52 3.14 6.82 12.77
C ASN A 52 2.04 6.99 13.83
N ALA A 53 1.16 7.99 13.68
CA ALA A 53 -0.02 8.11 14.53
C ALA A 53 -0.97 6.93 14.31
N SER A 54 -1.14 6.49 13.06
CA SER A 54 -2.00 5.35 12.70
C SER A 54 -1.45 4.04 13.24
N HIS A 55 -0.14 3.79 13.06
CA HIS A 55 0.53 2.61 13.61
C HIS A 55 0.42 2.54 15.15
N GLU A 56 0.59 3.66 15.85
CA GLU A 56 0.47 3.67 17.31
C GLU A 56 -0.98 3.41 17.78
N TYR A 57 -1.97 3.97 17.08
CA TYR A 57 -3.38 3.69 17.37
C TYR A 57 -3.70 2.20 17.12
N ASP A 58 -3.22 1.63 16.02
CA ASP A 58 -3.38 0.22 15.68
C ASP A 58 -2.80 -0.70 16.77
N ARG A 59 -1.56 -0.43 17.20
CA ARG A 59 -0.89 -1.15 18.28
C ARG A 59 -1.70 -1.11 19.58
N LEU A 60 -2.20 0.06 19.98
CA LEU A 60 -3.00 0.21 21.20
C LEU A 60 -4.37 -0.47 21.10
N LEU A 61 -4.98 -0.45 19.92
CA LEU A 61 -6.24 -1.12 19.64
C LEU A 61 -6.08 -2.64 19.77
N PHE A 62 -4.99 -3.18 19.22
CA PHE A 62 -4.65 -4.60 19.34
C PHE A 62 -4.34 -4.98 20.79
N ASP A 63 -3.51 -4.20 21.49
CA ASP A 63 -3.15 -4.45 22.90
C ASP A 63 -4.35 -4.42 23.85
N THR A 64 -5.41 -3.70 23.50
CA THR A 64 -6.60 -3.50 24.35
C THR A 64 -7.72 -4.46 24.00
N TYR A 65 -7.97 -4.69 22.71
CA TYR A 65 -9.15 -5.42 22.22
C TYR A 65 -8.81 -6.60 21.30
N GLY A 66 -7.55 -6.77 20.89
CA GLY A 66 -7.15 -7.79 19.91
C GLY A 66 -7.61 -7.50 18.49
N GLU A 67 -8.02 -6.26 18.22
CA GLU A 67 -8.51 -5.80 16.92
C GLU A 67 -7.46 -4.94 16.21
N VAL A 68 -7.53 -4.90 14.88
CA VAL A 68 -6.63 -4.11 14.03
C VAL A 68 -7.42 -3.12 13.18
N THR A 69 -6.74 -2.07 12.74
CA THR A 69 -7.26 -1.11 11.77
C THR A 69 -7.28 -1.72 10.36
N PRO A 70 -8.20 -1.27 9.48
CA PRO A 70 -8.25 -1.78 8.11
C PRO A 70 -7.04 -1.39 7.24
N TRP A 71 -6.26 -0.39 7.65
CA TRP A 71 -5.04 0.04 6.97
C TRP A 71 -3.82 -0.39 7.78
N ASP A 72 -3.24 -1.51 7.37
CA ASP A 72 -2.04 -2.10 7.98
C ASP A 72 -0.80 -1.26 7.60
N VAL A 73 -0.25 -0.54 8.58
CA VAL A 73 0.88 0.37 8.38
C VAL A 73 1.97 0.10 9.40
N GLU A 74 3.23 0.13 8.95
CA GLU A 74 4.40 -0.01 9.82
C GLU A 74 4.93 1.35 10.27
N ALA A 75 5.61 1.41 11.42
CA ALA A 75 6.28 2.63 11.85
C ALA A 75 7.38 3.05 10.87
N ILE A 76 7.35 4.30 10.44
CA ILE A 76 8.41 4.91 9.63
C ILE A 76 9.37 5.65 10.58
N ASP A 77 10.66 5.32 10.53
CA ASP A 77 11.68 6.09 11.25
C ASP A 77 11.77 7.51 10.66
N PRO A 78 11.45 8.58 11.42
CA PRO A 78 11.48 9.94 10.91
C PRO A 78 12.88 10.41 10.48
N GLN A 79 13.95 9.87 11.06
CA GLN A 79 15.32 10.23 10.67
C GLN A 79 15.68 9.60 9.33
N VAL A 80 15.42 8.31 9.15
CA VAL A 80 15.60 7.62 7.87
C VAL A 80 14.70 8.25 6.79
N ALA A 81 13.44 8.56 7.12
CA ALA A 81 12.54 9.25 6.19
C ALA A 81 12.99 10.66 5.81
N ALA A 82 13.62 11.40 6.72
CA ALA A 82 14.20 12.71 6.43
C ALA A 82 15.48 12.58 5.59
N GLU A 83 16.28 11.54 5.81
CA GLU A 83 17.45 11.22 5.00
C GLU A 83 17.06 10.79 3.59
N ASP A 84 16.03 9.95 3.42
CA ASP A 84 15.50 9.54 2.11
C ASP A 84 14.89 10.72 1.34
N ALA A 85 14.14 11.60 2.02
CA ALA A 85 13.64 12.83 1.42
C ALA A 85 14.80 13.75 0.98
N ARG A 86 15.86 13.85 1.79
CA ARG A 86 17.07 14.61 1.45
C ARG A 86 17.92 13.96 0.38
N ALA A 87 17.97 12.64 0.32
CA ALA A 87 18.66 11.88 -0.73
C ALA A 87 17.97 12.11 -2.08
N GLY A 88 16.64 12.29 -2.09
CA GLY A 88 15.88 12.78 -3.25
C GLY A 88 16.13 14.26 -3.61
N SER A 89 16.71 15.05 -2.69
CA SER A 89 17.11 16.47 -2.88
C SER A 89 18.58 16.62 -3.30
N GLY A 90 19.34 15.52 -3.38
CA GLY A 90 20.74 15.56 -3.78
C GLY A 90 20.88 16.06 -5.22
N ILE A 91 21.67 17.13 -5.41
CA ILE A 91 22.16 17.58 -6.72
C ILE A 91 23.08 16.49 -7.29
N THR A 92 22.47 15.42 -7.80
CA THR A 92 23.05 14.55 -8.81
C THR A 92 22.84 15.27 -10.15
N PRO A 93 23.71 15.07 -11.17
CA PRO A 93 23.41 15.56 -12.51
C PRO A 93 22.00 15.09 -12.84
N ALA A 94 21.10 16.02 -13.16
CA ALA A 94 19.71 15.70 -13.43
C ALA A 94 19.69 14.58 -14.48
N ASP A 95 19.26 13.39 -14.07
CA ASP A 95 19.02 12.32 -15.03
C ASP A 95 18.01 12.88 -16.04
N PRO A 96 18.23 12.67 -17.35
CA PRO A 96 17.31 13.16 -18.37
C PRO A 96 15.87 12.62 -18.21
N TYR A 97 15.63 11.64 -17.33
CA TYR A 97 14.32 11.01 -17.13
C TYR A 97 13.78 11.13 -15.69
N PRO A 98 12.45 11.14 -15.50
CA PRO A 98 11.82 11.16 -14.17
C PRO A 98 12.20 9.93 -13.33
N HIS A 99 12.53 10.15 -12.06
CA HIS A 99 12.95 9.12 -11.10
C HIS A 99 11.83 8.50 -10.27
N VAL A 100 10.58 8.95 -10.46
CA VAL A 100 9.43 8.46 -9.71
C VAL A 100 8.43 7.90 -10.70
N VAL A 101 8.11 6.61 -10.55
CA VAL A 101 7.06 5.95 -11.32
C VAL A 101 6.05 5.35 -10.34
N SER A 102 4.88 5.98 -10.24
CA SER A 102 3.75 5.49 -9.45
C SER A 102 2.71 4.89 -10.40
N VAL A 103 2.67 3.55 -10.51
CA VAL A 103 1.70 2.86 -11.37
C VAL A 103 0.55 2.32 -10.52
N ARG A 104 -0.65 2.89 -10.69
CA ARG A 104 -1.90 2.27 -10.23
C ARG A 104 -2.64 1.73 -11.45
N GLN A 105 -2.41 0.46 -11.77
CA GLN A 105 -3.07 -0.18 -12.90
C GLN A 105 -4.39 -0.82 -12.45
N ARG A 106 -5.51 -0.17 -12.78
CA ARG A 106 -6.84 -0.81 -12.73
C ARG A 106 -7.19 -1.22 -14.15
N ARG A 107 -7.22 -2.53 -14.40
CA ARG A 107 -7.59 -3.09 -15.70
C ARG A 107 -8.76 -4.03 -15.52
N ASP A 108 -9.88 -3.68 -16.12
CA ASP A 108 -11.07 -4.51 -16.11
C ASP A 108 -10.89 -5.58 -17.19
N TYR A 109 -10.87 -6.85 -16.77
CA TYR A 109 -10.80 -7.98 -17.68
C TYR A 109 -12.18 -8.59 -17.84
N ARG A 110 -12.60 -8.81 -19.09
CA ARG A 110 -13.78 -9.61 -19.37
C ARG A 110 -13.38 -11.06 -19.33
N VAL A 111 -13.85 -11.81 -18.34
CA VAL A 111 -13.69 -13.26 -18.29
C VAL A 111 -14.77 -13.89 -19.19
N PRO A 112 -14.44 -14.41 -20.38
CA PRO A 112 -15.46 -14.93 -21.29
C PRO A 112 -16.07 -16.23 -20.79
N SER A 113 -15.32 -16.99 -19.98
CA SER A 113 -15.77 -18.23 -19.35
C SER A 113 -15.04 -18.48 -18.03
N VAL A 114 -15.79 -18.43 -16.92
CA VAL A 114 -15.27 -18.74 -15.58
C VAL A 114 -14.79 -20.19 -15.50
N ALA A 115 -15.51 -21.13 -16.11
CA ALA A 115 -15.12 -22.53 -16.10
C ALA A 115 -13.79 -22.77 -16.84
N ALA A 116 -13.50 -22.03 -17.92
CA ALA A 116 -12.21 -22.13 -18.60
C ALA A 116 -11.07 -21.58 -17.74
N LEU A 117 -11.31 -20.43 -17.09
CA LEU A 117 -10.35 -19.82 -16.17
C LEU A 117 -9.97 -20.75 -15.02
N LEU A 118 -10.96 -21.35 -14.33
CA LEU A 118 -10.74 -22.29 -13.24
C LEU A 118 -9.91 -23.50 -13.68
N ARG A 119 -10.20 -24.07 -14.86
CA ARG A 119 -9.43 -25.21 -15.40
C ARG A 119 -7.97 -24.87 -15.67
N ILE A 120 -7.69 -23.69 -16.22
CA ILE A 120 -6.32 -23.28 -16.54
C ILE A 120 -5.55 -23.03 -15.25
N ALA A 121 -6.15 -22.35 -14.27
CA ALA A 121 -5.54 -22.14 -12.96
C ALA A 121 -5.20 -23.46 -12.26
N GLU A 122 -6.13 -24.43 -12.29
CA GLU A 122 -5.91 -25.75 -11.72
C GLU A 122 -4.79 -26.52 -12.44
N ALA A 123 -4.74 -26.49 -13.77
CA ALA A 123 -3.67 -27.11 -14.54
C ALA A 123 -2.29 -26.45 -14.26
N THR A 124 -2.25 -25.13 -14.15
CA THR A 124 -1.03 -24.39 -13.83
C THR A 124 -0.52 -24.73 -12.42
N ARG A 125 -1.41 -24.78 -11.42
CA ARG A 125 -1.08 -25.23 -10.06
C ARG A 125 -0.46 -26.63 -10.07
N GLN A 126 -1.04 -27.56 -10.81
CA GLN A 126 -0.55 -28.94 -10.91
C GLN A 126 0.84 -29.03 -11.56
N ASN A 127 1.17 -28.11 -12.48
CA ASN A 127 2.49 -28.07 -13.12
C ASN A 127 3.58 -27.46 -12.24
N LEU A 128 3.22 -26.66 -11.23
CA LEU A 128 4.16 -25.95 -10.36
C LEU A 128 4.30 -26.56 -8.96
N ALA A 129 3.31 -27.34 -8.51
CA ALA A 129 3.37 -27.99 -7.20
C ALA A 129 4.30 -29.21 -7.25
N GLU A 130 5.47 -29.11 -6.61
CA GLU A 130 6.42 -30.22 -6.48
C GLU A 130 5.87 -31.38 -5.62
N ASP A 131 4.98 -31.11 -4.67
CA ASP A 131 4.45 -32.10 -3.71
C ASP A 131 2.96 -32.47 -3.87
N GLY A 132 2.27 -31.92 -4.87
CA GLY A 132 0.92 -32.35 -5.25
C GLY A 132 -0.19 -32.16 -4.19
N ARG A 133 -1.13 -31.26 -4.52
CA ARG A 133 -2.46 -31.02 -3.91
C ARG A 133 -2.53 -29.91 -2.86
N GLY A 134 -2.57 -28.67 -3.36
CA GLY A 134 -3.31 -27.60 -2.70
C GLY A 134 -4.83 -27.83 -2.78
N ALA A 135 -5.61 -27.06 -2.03
CA ALA A 135 -7.07 -27.07 -2.14
C ALA A 135 -7.49 -26.72 -3.59
N PRO A 136 -8.61 -27.29 -4.10
CA PRO A 136 -9.08 -27.02 -5.46
C PRO A 136 -9.34 -25.53 -5.66
N VAL A 137 -9.06 -25.04 -6.87
CA VAL A 137 -9.42 -23.67 -7.27
C VAL A 137 -10.92 -23.62 -7.56
N GLU A 138 -11.68 -22.96 -6.69
CA GLU A 138 -13.14 -22.91 -6.78
C GLU A 138 -13.65 -21.52 -7.18
N THR A 139 -12.86 -20.47 -6.92
CA THR A 139 -13.27 -19.09 -7.18
C THR A 139 -12.46 -18.41 -8.27
N VAL A 140 -13.05 -17.40 -8.89
CA VAL A 140 -12.35 -16.53 -9.87
C VAL A 140 -11.16 -15.84 -9.21
N GLY A 141 -11.29 -15.44 -7.95
CA GLY A 141 -10.21 -14.81 -7.20
C GLY A 141 -9.02 -15.74 -7.01
N GLU A 142 -9.28 -16.98 -6.58
CA GLU A 142 -8.25 -18.01 -6.47
C GLU A 142 -7.60 -18.31 -7.83
N ALA A 143 -8.39 -18.42 -8.90
CA ALA A 143 -7.84 -18.71 -10.22
C ALA A 143 -6.90 -17.61 -10.72
N VAL A 144 -7.27 -16.34 -10.52
CA VAL A 144 -6.41 -15.21 -10.87
C VAL A 144 -5.16 -15.19 -9.99
N LEU A 145 -5.30 -15.48 -8.70
CA LEU A 145 -4.17 -15.53 -7.77
C LEU A 145 -3.16 -16.62 -8.17
N GLU A 146 -3.63 -17.83 -8.46
CA GLU A 146 -2.77 -18.93 -8.89
C GLU A 146 -2.04 -18.61 -10.19
N LEU A 147 -2.73 -18.02 -11.17
CA LEU A 147 -2.11 -17.65 -12.45
C LEU A 147 -1.09 -16.51 -12.30
N LEU A 148 -1.31 -15.59 -11.37
CA LEU A 148 -0.36 -14.53 -11.03
C LEU A 148 0.89 -15.10 -10.33
N GLN A 149 0.69 -15.99 -9.37
CA GLN A 149 1.78 -16.65 -8.63
C GLN A 149 2.62 -17.55 -9.52
N ALA A 150 1.99 -18.16 -10.52
CA ALA A 150 2.62 -19.01 -11.51
C ALA A 150 3.41 -18.25 -12.58
N GLY A 151 3.01 -17.02 -12.86
CA GLY A 151 3.68 -16.14 -13.82
C GLY A 151 4.84 -15.36 -13.21
N ASP A 152 5.45 -14.49 -14.00
CA ASP A 152 6.40 -13.47 -13.57
C ASP A 152 5.72 -12.27 -12.86
N GLY A 153 4.51 -12.48 -12.31
CA GLY A 153 3.63 -11.41 -11.85
C GLY A 153 2.86 -10.71 -12.96
N SER A 154 3.00 -11.12 -14.24
CA SER A 154 2.17 -10.62 -15.33
C SER A 154 0.84 -11.37 -15.46
N LEU A 155 -0.17 -10.68 -16.01
CA LEU A 155 -1.47 -11.28 -16.35
C LEU A 155 -1.48 -11.87 -17.78
N ASN A 156 -0.32 -12.09 -18.40
CA ASN A 156 -0.23 -12.67 -19.75
C ASN A 156 -0.88 -14.06 -19.84
N ALA A 157 -0.91 -14.80 -18.73
CA ALA A 157 -1.62 -16.07 -18.62
C ALA A 157 -3.16 -15.96 -18.79
N LEU A 158 -3.71 -14.74 -18.77
CA LEU A 158 -5.14 -14.47 -19.00
C LEU A 158 -5.45 -14.02 -20.44
N ASP A 159 -4.44 -13.79 -21.28
CA ASP A 159 -4.65 -13.57 -22.73
C ASP A 159 -4.93 -14.94 -23.38
N ILE A 160 -6.20 -15.32 -23.43
CA ILE A 160 -6.72 -16.55 -24.05
C ILE A 160 -7.49 -16.20 -25.33
#